data_AF-A0A6S6WIA7-F1
#
_entry.id   AF-A0A6S6WIA7-F1
#
_cell.length_a   1.000
_cell.length_b   1.000
_cell.length_c   1.000
_cell.angle_alpha   90.00
_cell.angle_beta   90.00
_cell.angle_gamma   90.00
#
_symmetry.space_group_name_H-M   'P 1'
#
loop_
_entity.id
_entity.type
_entity.pdbx_description
1 polymer ?
#
loop_
_entity_poly.entity_id
_entity_poly.type
_entity_poly.pdbx_seq_one_letter_code
_entity_poly.pdbx_strand_id
1 'polypeptide(L)'
;MSQPTHLLFPNLPPELRQEIYTYLSEDPSTPAQTTGLPLALKTFTCKHTTIQILPVHHGSAGLLSLPHDVFPEAAEYHSWLLSNAVALHIGVKFHGRVNTFVQADWDKKVERHLNKLAKQHPWLRKVGSYHVKICWAPLDKPLRSKKGKRVAGCIPNAMVESLTKMMDEGVKRRKGEVRVALVLDLVFVTVSAACSMRFGLDVFLARGNTGSGLKRIVKEVYRPRQGIHVSVSSFLIAKEEGVVEWVEGLWEQLVMRKTYVDADEGEVVVTYGQKQPEYSFRHVLMECMGQI
;
A
#
# COMPACT_ATOMS: atom_id res chain seq x y z
N MET A 1 -17.51 14.72 -41.75
CA MET A 1 -18.36 15.62 -40.92
C MET A 1 -17.73 15.67 -39.54
N SER A 2 -17.25 16.82 -39.08
CA SER A 2 -16.70 17.00 -37.73
C SER A 2 -17.86 16.94 -36.73
N GLN A 3 -17.80 16.04 -35.75
CA GLN A 3 -18.79 15.99 -34.68
C GLN A 3 -18.80 17.32 -33.90
N PRO A 4 -19.96 17.82 -33.47
CA PRO A 4 -20.04 19.02 -32.65
C PRO A 4 -19.37 18.75 -31.29
N THR A 5 -18.43 19.62 -30.93
CA THR A 5 -17.77 19.59 -29.63
C THR A 5 -18.73 20.09 -28.56
N HIS A 6 -18.92 19.32 -27.49
CA HIS A 6 -19.78 19.68 -26.36
C HIS A 6 -18.92 20.06 -25.16
N LEU A 7 -19.01 21.31 -24.71
CA LEU A 7 -18.32 21.79 -23.52
C LEU A 7 -19.17 21.51 -22.29
N LEU A 8 -18.60 20.80 -21.31
CA LEU A 8 -19.23 20.56 -20.01
C LEU A 8 -19.19 21.82 -19.14
N PHE A 9 -18.13 22.60 -19.27
CA PHE A 9 -17.85 23.75 -18.41
C PHE A 9 -17.47 24.99 -19.25
N PRO A 10 -18.35 25.46 -20.15
CA PRO A 10 -17.99 26.46 -21.16
C PRO A 10 -17.53 27.81 -20.60
N ASN A 11 -17.97 28.15 -19.38
CA ASN A 11 -17.67 29.43 -18.74
C ASN A 11 -16.63 29.31 -17.61
N LEU A 12 -16.11 28.10 -17.34
CA LEU A 12 -15.14 27.93 -16.25
C LEU A 12 -13.71 28.06 -16.79
N PRO A 13 -12.89 28.94 -16.19
CA PRO A 13 -11.47 29.01 -16.50
C PRO A 13 -10.77 27.71 -16.06
N PRO A 14 -9.60 27.38 -16.64
CA PRO A 14 -8.87 26.15 -16.35
C PRO A 14 -8.58 25.91 -14.85
N GLU A 15 -8.36 26.98 -14.10
CA GLU A 15 -8.03 26.91 -12.67
C GLU A 15 -9.21 26.34 -11.87
N LEU A 16 -10.43 26.83 -12.10
CA LEU A 16 -11.64 26.32 -11.43
C LEU A 16 -11.97 24.89 -11.87
N ARG A 17 -11.66 24.52 -13.11
CA ARG A 17 -11.82 23.13 -13.57
C ARG A 17 -10.86 22.18 -12.84
N GLN A 18 -9.62 22.60 -12.60
CA GLN A 18 -8.66 21.81 -11.80
C GLN A 18 -9.10 21.65 -10.34
N GLU A 19 -9.72 22.66 -9.73
CA GLU A 19 -10.31 22.54 -8.39
C GLU A 19 -11.43 21.48 -8.37
N ILE A 20 -12.30 21.46 -9.37
CA ILE A 20 -13.33 20.42 -9.53
C ILE A 20 -12.66 19.04 -9.64
N TYR A 21 -11.63 18.89 -10.46
CA TYR A 21 -10.94 17.61 -10.64
C TYR A 21 -10.29 17.12 -9.33
N THR A 22 -9.73 18.05 -8.56
CA THR A 22 -9.14 17.78 -7.25
C THR A 22 -10.20 17.27 -6.29
N TYR A 23 -11.30 18.02 -6.16
CA TYR A 23 -12.42 17.65 -5.31
C TYR A 23 -12.97 16.26 -5.65
N LEU A 24 -13.19 15.98 -6.94
CA LEU A 24 -13.70 14.69 -7.41
C LEU A 24 -12.75 13.52 -7.18
N SER A 25 -11.45 13.78 -7.01
CA SER A 25 -10.43 12.74 -6.85
C SER A 25 -10.03 12.49 -5.40
N GLU A 26 -10.40 13.38 -4.49
CA GLU A 26 -10.07 13.31 -3.06
C GLU A 26 -11.26 12.91 -2.19
N ASP A 27 -12.45 12.73 -2.78
CA ASP A 27 -13.64 12.31 -2.05
C ASP A 27 -13.43 10.92 -1.39
N PRO A 28 -13.42 10.84 -0.05
CA PRO A 28 -13.16 9.60 0.67
C PRO A 28 -14.29 8.57 0.54
N SER A 29 -15.47 8.97 0.06
CA SER A 29 -16.60 8.08 -0.21
C SER A 29 -16.50 7.38 -1.56
N THR A 30 -15.69 7.90 -2.48
CA THR A 30 -15.50 7.27 -3.79
C THR A 30 -14.60 6.05 -3.64
N PRO A 31 -15.00 4.86 -4.12
CA PRO A 31 -14.15 3.67 -4.04
C PRO A 31 -12.95 3.78 -4.99
N ALA A 32 -11.88 3.04 -4.70
CA ALA A 32 -10.72 2.97 -5.58
C ALA A 32 -11.10 2.27 -6.90
N GLN A 33 -10.68 2.82 -8.03
CA GLN A 33 -11.01 2.31 -9.36
C GLN A 33 -9.80 2.29 -10.31
N THR A 34 -9.95 1.54 -11.40
CA THR A 34 -8.93 1.37 -12.45
C THR A 34 -9.35 1.92 -13.81
N THR A 35 -10.51 2.58 -13.88
CA THR A 35 -11.09 3.12 -15.11
C THR A 35 -10.12 4.08 -15.78
N GLY A 36 -9.90 3.93 -17.08
CA GLY A 36 -8.98 4.80 -17.83
C GLY A 36 -7.49 4.65 -17.49
N LEU A 37 -7.08 3.75 -16.58
CA LEU A 37 -5.67 3.52 -16.26
C LEU A 37 -5.01 2.51 -17.22
N PRO A 38 -3.86 2.86 -17.84
CA PRO A 38 -3.23 2.04 -18.88
C PRO A 38 -2.33 0.93 -18.31
N LEU A 39 -2.75 0.30 -17.21
CA LEU A 39 -2.03 -0.82 -16.59
C LEU A 39 -2.99 -1.75 -15.84
N ALA A 40 -3.13 -2.98 -16.34
CA ALA A 40 -3.81 -4.04 -15.62
C ALA A 40 -2.97 -4.56 -14.44
N LEU A 41 -3.64 -5.26 -13.51
CA LEU A 41 -3.01 -5.91 -12.36
C LEU A 41 -1.79 -6.73 -12.78
N LYS A 42 -0.63 -6.43 -12.19
CA LYS A 42 0.59 -7.20 -12.37
C LYS A 42 0.88 -8.03 -11.15
N THR A 43 1.08 -9.33 -11.36
CA THR A 43 1.44 -10.27 -10.30
C THR A 43 2.83 -10.84 -10.56
N PHE A 44 3.70 -10.77 -9.55
CA PHE A 44 5.04 -11.34 -9.57
C PHE A 44 5.17 -12.39 -8.48
N THR A 45 5.48 -13.62 -8.85
CA THR A 45 5.71 -14.70 -7.90
C THR A 45 7.20 -14.97 -7.74
N CYS A 46 7.65 -14.92 -6.49
CA CYS A 46 8.99 -15.29 -6.06
C CYS A 46 8.90 -16.47 -5.08
N LYS A 47 10.04 -17.10 -4.79
CA LYS A 47 10.11 -18.30 -3.93
C LYS A 47 9.36 -18.17 -2.59
N HIS A 48 9.33 -16.97 -2.02
CA HIS A 48 8.76 -16.70 -0.71
C HIS A 48 7.67 -15.62 -0.71
N THR A 49 7.39 -15.01 -1.86
CA THR A 49 6.48 -13.87 -1.95
C THR A 49 5.64 -13.89 -3.21
N THR A 50 4.42 -13.40 -3.10
CA THR A 50 3.59 -12.99 -4.23
C THR A 50 3.35 -11.49 -4.11
N ILE A 51 3.73 -10.73 -5.12
CA ILE A 51 3.59 -9.27 -5.16
C ILE A 51 2.57 -8.91 -6.22
N GLN A 52 1.57 -8.12 -5.87
CA GLN A 52 0.54 -7.59 -6.76
C GLN A 52 0.69 -6.08 -6.83
N ILE A 53 0.70 -5.51 -8.04
CA ILE A 53 0.79 -4.07 -8.26
C ILE A 53 -0.36 -3.66 -9.18
N LEU A 54 -1.13 -2.68 -8.73
CA LEU A 54 -2.26 -2.11 -9.46
C LEU A 54 -2.32 -0.60 -9.20
N PRO A 55 -2.26 0.24 -10.24
CA PRO A 55 -2.56 1.65 -10.06
C PRO A 55 -4.06 1.84 -9.90
N VAL A 56 -4.45 2.80 -9.06
CA VAL A 56 -5.84 3.14 -8.79
C VAL A 56 -6.00 4.65 -8.67
N HIS A 57 -7.23 5.14 -8.82
CA HIS A 57 -7.64 6.50 -8.48
C HIS A 57 -8.99 6.47 -7.76
N HIS A 58 -9.37 7.58 -7.13
CA HIS A 58 -10.72 7.78 -6.57
C HIS A 58 -11.50 8.85 -7.35
N GLY A 59 -11.02 9.23 -8.55
CA GLY A 59 -11.70 10.15 -9.44
C GLY A 59 -13.03 9.63 -10.02
N SER A 60 -13.88 10.57 -10.47
CA SER A 60 -15.17 10.31 -11.11
C SER A 60 -15.09 9.39 -12.34
N ALA A 61 -15.72 8.21 -12.24
CA ALA A 61 -15.92 7.30 -13.36
C ALA A 61 -16.77 7.91 -14.48
N GLY A 62 -17.75 8.76 -14.12
CA GLY A 62 -18.64 9.41 -15.06
C GLY A 62 -17.88 10.28 -16.06
N LEU A 63 -17.00 11.17 -15.57
CA LEU A 63 -16.16 12.00 -16.43
C LEU A 63 -15.18 11.18 -17.28
N LEU A 64 -14.64 10.08 -16.74
CA LEU A 64 -13.75 9.18 -17.49
C LEU A 64 -14.47 8.34 -18.55
N SER A 65 -15.79 8.18 -18.45
CA SER A 65 -16.58 7.41 -19.40
C SER A 65 -17.02 8.22 -20.63
N LEU A 66 -16.87 9.55 -20.58
CA LEU A 66 -17.27 10.42 -21.68
C LEU A 66 -16.32 10.29 -22.88
N PRO A 67 -16.82 10.29 -24.13
CA PRO A 67 -15.98 10.28 -25.31
C PRO A 67 -15.07 11.52 -25.37
N HIS A 68 -13.76 11.30 -25.39
CA HIS A 68 -12.74 12.36 -25.35
C HIS A 68 -12.77 13.29 -26.58
N ASP A 69 -13.26 12.78 -27.71
CA ASP A 69 -13.42 13.50 -28.98
C ASP A 69 -14.64 14.42 -28.99
N VAL A 70 -15.63 14.13 -28.13
CA VAL A 70 -16.85 14.93 -27.99
C VAL A 70 -16.74 15.93 -26.83
N PHE A 71 -16.11 15.53 -25.73
CA PHE A 71 -15.97 16.31 -24.49
C PHE A 71 -14.49 16.58 -24.18
N PRO A 72 -13.93 17.74 -24.59
CA PRO A 72 -12.53 18.09 -24.34
C PRO A 72 -12.15 18.07 -22.85
N GLU A 73 -13.08 18.43 -21.97
CA GLU A 73 -12.86 18.41 -20.52
C GLU A 73 -12.69 16.99 -19.97
N ALA A 74 -13.25 15.97 -20.62
CA ALA A 74 -12.99 14.57 -20.25
C ALA A 74 -11.54 14.18 -20.56
N ALA A 75 -11.01 14.60 -21.71
CA ALA A 75 -9.60 14.39 -22.07
C ALA A 75 -8.65 15.16 -21.14
N GLU A 76 -9.00 16.41 -20.80
CA GLU A 76 -8.26 17.23 -19.82
C GLU A 76 -8.24 16.56 -18.45
N TYR A 77 -9.39 16.11 -17.97
CA TYR A 77 -9.53 15.42 -16.70
C TYR A 77 -8.72 14.11 -16.65
N HIS A 78 -8.77 13.30 -17.71
CA HIS A 78 -7.97 12.07 -17.81
C HIS A 78 -6.46 12.33 -17.68
N SER A 79 -5.96 13.34 -18.40
CA SER A 79 -4.55 13.76 -18.34
C SER A 79 -4.15 14.30 -16.96
N TRP A 80 -5.03 15.11 -16.36
CA TRP A 80 -4.83 15.64 -15.01
C TRP A 80 -4.79 14.52 -13.97
N LEU A 81 -5.72 13.55 -14.05
CA LEU A 81 -5.82 12.43 -13.13
C LEU A 81 -4.56 11.57 -13.14
N LEU A 82 -4.07 11.19 -14.32
CA LEU A 82 -2.84 10.40 -14.48
C LEU A 82 -1.60 11.07 -13.87
N SER A 83 -1.59 12.40 -13.77
CA SER A 83 -0.45 13.16 -13.27
C SER A 83 -0.52 13.43 -11.76
N ASN A 84 -1.74 13.51 -11.21
CA ASN A 84 -1.97 14.05 -9.88
C ASN A 84 -2.62 13.06 -8.91
N ALA A 85 -3.60 12.28 -9.36
CA ALA A 85 -4.53 11.56 -8.48
C ALA A 85 -4.41 10.03 -8.54
N VAL A 86 -3.37 9.49 -9.19
CA VAL A 86 -3.09 8.05 -9.18
C VAL A 86 -2.28 7.65 -7.95
N ALA A 87 -2.71 6.56 -7.31
CA ALA A 87 -1.97 5.85 -6.27
C ALA A 87 -1.60 4.44 -6.74
N LEU A 88 -0.52 3.87 -6.20
CA LEU A 88 -0.15 2.47 -6.44
C LEU A 88 -0.55 1.60 -5.26
N HIS A 89 -1.50 0.70 -5.50
CA HIS A 89 -1.84 -0.38 -4.57
C HIS A 89 -0.89 -1.56 -4.78
N ILE A 90 -0.15 -1.90 -3.73
CA ILE A 90 0.82 -2.99 -3.72
C ILE A 90 0.45 -4.00 -2.64
N GLY A 91 0.01 -5.19 -3.04
CA GLY A 91 -0.20 -6.32 -2.14
C GLY A 91 1.06 -7.19 -2.09
N VAL A 92 1.57 -7.46 -0.89
CA VAL A 92 2.68 -8.41 -0.68
C VAL A 92 2.18 -9.54 0.21
N LYS A 93 2.10 -10.73 -0.35
CA LYS A 93 1.98 -11.94 0.46
C LYS A 93 3.37 -12.48 0.72
N PHE A 94 3.74 -12.63 1.98
CA PHE A 94 5.02 -13.19 2.37
C PHE A 94 4.84 -14.49 3.14
N HIS A 95 5.41 -15.57 2.61
CA HIS A 95 5.38 -16.90 3.21
C HIS A 95 6.79 -17.45 3.49
N GLY A 96 7.79 -16.57 3.42
CA GLY A 96 9.17 -16.90 3.75
C GLY A 96 9.41 -17.08 5.24
N ARG A 97 10.46 -17.84 5.55
CA ARG A 97 10.96 -18.03 6.92
C ARG A 97 12.06 -17.01 7.17
N VAL A 98 12.10 -16.40 8.36
CA VAL A 98 13.15 -15.42 8.72
C VAL A 98 14.56 -15.98 8.54
N ASN A 99 14.77 -17.27 8.83
CA ASN A 99 16.09 -17.89 8.79
C ASN A 99 16.57 -18.25 7.37
N THR A 100 15.67 -18.36 6.39
CA THR A 100 16.02 -18.80 5.02
C THR A 100 15.80 -17.70 3.98
N PHE A 101 15.06 -16.66 4.35
CA PHE A 101 14.79 -15.54 3.48
C PHE A 101 16.00 -14.61 3.46
N VAL A 102 16.57 -14.43 2.27
CA VAL A 102 17.69 -13.52 2.03
C VAL A 102 17.15 -12.26 1.38
N GLN A 103 17.15 -11.15 2.14
CA GLN A 103 16.60 -9.87 1.69
C GLN A 103 17.28 -9.37 0.40
N ALA A 104 18.62 -9.44 0.33
CA ALA A 104 19.38 -8.94 -0.83
C ALA A 104 19.02 -9.65 -2.16
N ASP A 105 18.77 -10.96 -2.13
CA ASP A 105 18.35 -11.71 -3.31
C ASP A 105 16.94 -11.32 -3.74
N TRP A 106 16.05 -11.09 -2.77
CA TRP A 106 14.70 -10.61 -3.01
C TRP A 106 14.71 -9.21 -3.61
N ASP A 107 15.50 -8.28 -3.04
CA ASP A 107 15.66 -6.91 -3.53
C ASP A 107 16.10 -6.89 -4.99
N LYS A 108 17.18 -7.62 -5.32
CA LYS A 108 17.71 -7.71 -6.68
C LYS A 108 16.69 -8.26 -7.68
N LYS A 109 15.79 -9.14 -7.24
CA LYS A 109 14.74 -9.70 -8.10
C LYS A 109 13.59 -8.71 -8.28
N VAL A 110 13.12 -8.10 -7.20
CA VAL A 110 12.03 -7.12 -7.22
C VAL A 110 12.43 -5.87 -7.99
N GLU A 111 13.63 -5.32 -7.76
CA GLU A 111 14.16 -4.18 -8.52
C GLU A 111 14.18 -4.45 -10.02
N ARG A 112 14.58 -5.65 -10.45
CA ARG A 112 14.55 -6.02 -11.87
C ARG A 112 13.13 -5.99 -12.44
N HIS A 113 12.15 -6.51 -11.70
CA HIS A 113 10.75 -6.47 -12.12
C HIS A 113 10.19 -5.04 -12.15
N LEU A 114 10.45 -4.23 -11.12
CA LEU A 114 10.03 -2.83 -11.05
C LEU A 114 10.67 -1.99 -12.14
N ASN A 115 11.97 -2.17 -12.41
CA ASN A 115 12.66 -1.48 -13.49
C ASN A 115 12.10 -1.86 -14.86
N LYS A 116 11.75 -3.13 -15.09
CA LYS A 116 11.08 -3.55 -16.32
C LYS A 116 9.71 -2.90 -16.45
N LEU A 117 8.94 -2.88 -15.36
CA LEU A 117 7.61 -2.26 -15.33
C LEU A 117 7.68 -0.76 -15.60
N ALA A 118 8.60 -0.05 -14.95
CA ALA A 118 8.82 1.39 -15.13
C ALA A 118 9.37 1.75 -16.51
N LYS A 119 10.08 0.84 -17.19
CA LYS A 119 10.47 1.03 -18.61
C LYS A 119 9.27 0.91 -19.55
N GLN A 120 8.36 -0.03 -19.29
CA GLN A 120 7.15 -0.24 -20.09
C GLN A 120 6.10 0.85 -19.85
N HIS A 121 6.03 1.38 -18.62
CA HIS A 121 5.07 2.39 -18.20
C HIS A 121 5.80 3.54 -17.46
N PRO A 122 6.47 4.46 -18.20
CA PRO A 122 7.30 5.50 -17.59
C PRO A 122 6.57 6.42 -16.61
N TRP A 123 5.27 6.63 -16.81
CA TRP A 123 4.42 7.44 -15.94
C TRP A 123 4.35 6.93 -14.50
N LEU A 124 4.58 5.63 -14.25
CA LEU A 124 4.59 5.05 -12.90
C LEU A 124 5.63 5.71 -11.98
N ARG A 125 6.73 6.21 -12.54
CA ARG A 125 7.76 6.91 -11.77
C ARG A 125 7.27 8.23 -11.18
N LYS A 126 6.22 8.81 -11.76
CA LYS A 126 5.60 10.08 -11.34
C LYS A 126 4.54 9.90 -10.25
N VAL A 127 4.15 8.66 -9.96
CA VAL A 127 3.17 8.36 -8.91
C VAL A 127 3.81 8.63 -7.55
N GLY A 128 3.20 9.53 -6.77
CA GLY A 128 3.69 9.93 -5.45
C GLY A 128 3.09 9.16 -4.28
N SER A 129 1.93 8.50 -4.47
CA SER A 129 1.20 7.81 -3.40
C SER A 129 1.25 6.30 -3.57
N TYR A 130 1.73 5.59 -2.55
CA TYR A 130 1.87 4.14 -2.54
C TYR A 130 1.15 3.57 -1.31
N HIS A 131 0.23 2.63 -1.53
CA HIS A 131 -0.45 1.88 -0.48
C HIS A 131 0.03 0.43 -0.52
N VAL A 132 0.92 0.09 0.41
CA VAL A 132 1.53 -1.23 0.53
C VAL A 132 0.83 -2.02 1.63
N LYS A 133 0.28 -3.19 1.30
CA LYS A 133 -0.34 -4.09 2.26
C LYS A 133 0.39 -5.41 2.28
N ILE A 134 0.99 -5.75 3.42
CA ILE A 134 1.83 -6.92 3.62
C ILE A 134 1.11 -7.93 4.51
N CYS A 135 0.80 -9.09 3.97
CA CYS A 135 0.27 -10.24 4.72
C CYS A 135 1.39 -11.25 4.92
N TRP A 136 1.81 -11.47 6.16
CA TRP A 136 2.82 -12.48 6.48
C TRP A 136 2.17 -13.75 7.03
N ALA A 137 2.19 -14.81 6.22
CA ALA A 137 1.71 -16.15 6.55
C ALA A 137 2.88 -17.16 6.40
N PRO A 138 3.76 -17.29 7.42
CA PRO A 138 4.92 -18.17 7.32
C PRO A 138 4.50 -19.64 7.23
N LEU A 139 5.15 -20.41 6.36
CA LEU A 139 4.83 -21.84 6.14
C LEU A 139 5.20 -22.76 7.33
N ASP A 140 5.97 -22.26 8.31
CA ASP A 140 6.41 -23.01 9.47
C ASP A 140 5.85 -22.45 10.77
N LYS A 141 5.67 -23.34 11.76
CA LYS A 141 5.37 -23.06 13.18
C LYS A 141 6.29 -21.95 13.77
N PRO A 142 5.92 -21.29 14.89
CA PRO A 142 6.29 -19.92 15.18
C PRO A 142 7.81 -19.72 15.18
N LEU A 143 8.20 -18.57 14.65
CA LEU A 143 9.56 -18.15 14.36
C LEU A 143 10.41 -18.15 15.65
N ARG A 144 11.09 -19.26 15.95
CA ARG A 144 12.22 -19.23 16.88
C ARG A 144 13.36 -18.51 16.19
N SER A 145 13.48 -17.21 16.42
CA SER A 145 14.73 -16.49 16.17
C SER A 145 15.84 -17.22 16.93
N LYS A 146 16.74 -17.90 16.22
CA LYS A 146 17.96 -18.43 16.85
C LYS A 146 18.70 -17.20 17.40
N LYS A 147 18.80 -17.11 18.73
CA LYS A 147 19.52 -16.05 19.48
C LYS A 147 18.80 -14.70 19.63
N GLY A 148 17.48 -14.64 19.54
CA GLY A 148 16.72 -13.44 19.96
C GLY A 148 17.02 -12.17 19.15
N LYS A 149 17.64 -12.30 17.97
CA LYS A 149 17.88 -11.15 17.09
C LYS A 149 16.53 -10.71 16.54
N ARG A 150 16.15 -9.46 16.86
CA ARG A 150 14.90 -8.75 16.52
C ARG A 150 14.80 -8.45 15.01
N VAL A 151 14.86 -9.48 14.16
CA VAL A 151 15.11 -9.31 12.71
C VAL A 151 13.82 -9.37 11.87
N ALA A 152 12.73 -9.96 12.36
CA ALA A 152 11.55 -10.19 11.51
C ALA A 152 10.84 -8.88 11.15
N GLY A 153 10.66 -7.95 12.10
CA GLY A 153 10.12 -6.62 11.85
C GLY A 153 10.90 -5.76 10.85
N CYS A 154 12.18 -6.04 10.63
CA CYS A 154 12.99 -5.35 9.61
C CYS A 154 12.64 -5.77 8.18
N ILE A 155 12.13 -7.00 7.99
CA ILE A 155 11.87 -7.54 6.65
C ILE A 155 10.78 -6.74 5.92
N PRO A 156 9.59 -6.47 6.51
CA PRO A 156 8.57 -5.65 5.85
C PRO A 156 9.05 -4.23 5.55
N ASN A 157 9.86 -3.64 6.42
CA ASN A 157 10.48 -2.33 6.21
C ASN A 157 11.40 -2.34 4.97
N ALA A 158 12.32 -3.30 4.87
CA ALA A 158 13.19 -3.46 3.72
C ALA A 158 12.41 -3.77 2.43
N MET A 159 11.32 -4.55 2.52
CA MET A 159 10.44 -4.78 1.38
C MET A 159 9.81 -3.49 0.86
N VAL A 160 9.31 -2.62 1.74
CA VAL A 160 8.75 -1.31 1.36
C VAL A 160 9.81 -0.42 0.73
N GLU A 161 11.03 -0.41 1.26
CA GLU A 161 12.15 0.34 0.66
C GLU A 161 12.37 -0.08 -0.79
N SER A 162 12.48 -1.38 -1.07
CA SER A 162 12.65 -1.88 -2.44
C SER A 162 11.44 -1.63 -3.34
N LEU A 163 10.21 -1.72 -2.82
CA LEU A 163 8.98 -1.46 -3.58
C LEU A 163 8.83 0.02 -3.97
N THR A 164 9.39 0.93 -3.18
CA THR A 164 9.32 2.37 -3.41
C THR A 164 10.45 2.93 -4.28
N LYS A 165 11.48 2.13 -4.62
CA LYS A 165 12.60 2.54 -5.51
C LYS A 165 12.18 2.95 -6.91
N MET A 166 10.96 2.61 -7.35
CA MET A 166 10.43 3.04 -8.64
C MET A 166 10.02 4.52 -8.64
N MET A 167 9.71 5.09 -7.48
CA MET A 167 9.32 6.49 -7.34
C MET A 167 10.52 7.40 -7.64
N ASP A 168 10.33 8.39 -8.51
CA ASP A 168 11.37 9.37 -8.79
C ASP A 168 11.72 10.16 -7.52
N GLU A 169 13.02 10.36 -7.26
CA GLU A 169 13.50 11.08 -6.07
C GLU A 169 12.98 12.52 -6.02
N GLY A 170 12.77 13.17 -7.18
CA GLY A 170 12.15 14.48 -7.25
C GLY A 170 10.65 14.46 -6.86
N VAL A 171 9.96 13.35 -7.08
CA VAL A 171 8.55 13.16 -6.67
C VAL A 171 8.50 12.82 -5.17
N LYS A 172 9.38 11.92 -4.74
CA LYS A 172 9.52 11.47 -3.35
C LYS A 172 9.64 12.64 -2.37
N ARG A 173 10.55 13.58 -2.65
CA ARG A 173 10.77 14.78 -1.83
C ARG A 173 9.61 15.78 -1.87
N ARG A 174 8.93 15.91 -3.01
CA ARG A 174 7.88 16.93 -3.20
C ARG A 174 6.50 16.50 -2.73
N LYS A 175 6.14 15.22 -2.95
CA LYS A 175 4.80 14.67 -2.69
C LYS A 175 4.80 13.18 -2.36
N GLY A 176 5.94 12.60 -2.00
CA GLY A 176 6.04 11.17 -1.70
C GLY A 176 5.29 10.80 -0.44
N GLU A 177 4.25 10.00 -0.58
CA GLU A 177 3.45 9.43 0.50
C GLU A 177 3.44 7.90 0.39
N VAL A 178 3.77 7.23 1.49
CA VAL A 178 3.70 5.77 1.58
C VAL A 178 2.88 5.37 2.80
N ARG A 179 1.81 4.62 2.57
CA ARG A 179 1.06 3.93 3.62
C ARG A 179 1.38 2.45 3.58
N VAL A 180 1.94 1.91 4.65
CA VAL A 180 2.22 0.49 4.80
C VAL A 180 1.36 -0.12 5.90
N ALA A 181 0.64 -1.18 5.58
CA ALA A 181 -0.08 -2.01 6.53
C ALA A 181 0.55 -3.41 6.62
N LEU A 182 0.78 -3.90 7.82
CA LEU A 182 1.23 -5.26 8.10
C LEU A 182 0.14 -6.04 8.83
N VAL A 183 -0.20 -7.21 8.32
CA VAL A 183 -1.01 -8.21 9.02
C VAL A 183 -0.21 -9.50 9.14
N LEU A 184 -0.26 -10.11 10.32
CA LEU A 184 0.30 -11.42 10.58
C LEU A 184 -0.83 -12.45 10.60
N ASP A 185 -0.58 -13.64 10.05
CA ASP A 185 -1.54 -14.74 10.08
C ASP A 185 -1.99 -15.06 11.52
N LEU A 186 -3.29 -15.36 11.68
CA LEU A 186 -3.92 -15.57 12.99
C LEU A 186 -3.28 -16.70 13.79
N VAL A 187 -2.93 -17.81 13.12
CA VAL A 187 -2.26 -18.96 13.76
C VAL A 187 -0.89 -18.52 14.26
N PHE A 188 -0.15 -17.78 13.43
CA PHE A 188 1.16 -17.26 13.81
C PHE A 188 1.08 -16.34 15.03
N VAL A 189 0.13 -15.40 15.05
CA VAL A 189 -0.09 -14.48 16.18
C VAL A 189 -0.43 -15.24 17.45
N THR A 190 -1.36 -16.20 17.36
CA THR A 190 -1.85 -16.96 18.52
C THR A 190 -0.75 -17.80 19.15
N VAL A 191 0.03 -18.52 18.33
CA VAL A 191 1.13 -19.34 18.84
C VAL A 191 2.26 -18.45 19.37
N SER A 192 2.57 -17.33 18.71
CA SER A 192 3.57 -16.38 19.22
C SER A 192 3.20 -15.82 20.59
N ALA A 193 1.91 -15.48 20.79
CA ALA A 193 1.40 -15.03 22.09
C ALA A 193 1.47 -16.13 23.16
N ALA A 194 1.10 -17.37 22.83
CA ALA A 194 1.17 -18.51 23.75
C ALA A 194 2.61 -18.85 24.15
N CYS A 195 3.56 -18.68 23.23
CA CYS A 195 4.98 -18.95 23.47
C CYS A 195 5.79 -17.73 23.92
N SER A 196 5.16 -16.58 24.15
CA SER A 196 5.84 -15.30 24.45
C SER A 196 6.94 -14.94 23.45
N MET A 197 6.75 -15.28 22.18
CA MET A 197 7.67 -14.94 21.10
C MET A 197 7.41 -13.53 20.60
N ARG A 198 8.49 -12.81 20.27
CA ARG A 198 8.46 -11.47 19.67
C ARG A 198 8.79 -11.54 18.19
N PHE A 199 7.99 -10.87 17.37
CA PHE A 199 8.24 -10.68 15.95
C PHE A 199 9.14 -9.44 15.68
N GLY A 200 9.02 -8.39 16.48
CA GLY A 200 9.64 -7.08 16.28
C GLY A 200 8.68 -6.06 15.66
N LEU A 201 7.40 -6.06 16.06
CA LEU A 201 6.41 -5.09 15.55
C LEU A 201 6.76 -3.64 15.92
N ASP A 202 7.40 -3.42 17.06
CA ASP A 202 8.01 -2.15 17.45
C ASP A 202 9.06 -1.66 16.44
N VAL A 203 9.89 -2.58 15.94
CA VAL A 203 10.91 -2.31 14.92
C VAL A 203 10.28 -2.00 13.56
N PHE A 204 9.22 -2.72 13.18
CA PHE A 204 8.46 -2.42 11.97
C PHE A 204 7.88 -1.00 12.04
N LEU A 205 7.20 -0.67 13.14
CA LEU A 205 6.51 0.60 13.33
C LEU A 205 7.45 1.79 13.50
N ALA A 206 8.69 1.60 13.94
CA ALA A 206 9.70 2.67 14.02
C ALA A 206 9.99 3.27 12.63
N ARG A 207 10.31 4.57 12.55
CA ARG A 207 10.66 5.25 11.27
C ARG A 207 11.80 4.50 10.57
N GLY A 208 12.91 4.28 11.29
CA GLY A 208 14.11 3.64 10.74
C GLY A 208 14.64 4.36 9.49
N ASN A 209 15.26 3.61 8.57
CA ASN A 209 15.63 4.11 7.24
C ASN A 209 14.47 4.08 6.24
N THR A 210 13.36 3.44 6.61
CA THR A 210 12.22 3.22 5.73
C THR A 210 11.51 4.52 5.47
N GLY A 211 11.50 4.93 4.20
CA GLY A 211 10.88 6.18 3.78
C GLY A 211 11.79 7.40 3.85
N SER A 212 13.12 7.23 3.88
CA SER A 212 14.06 8.34 3.71
C SER A 212 13.72 9.18 2.47
N GLY A 213 13.50 10.48 2.67
CA GLY A 213 13.13 11.45 1.63
C GLY A 213 11.65 11.47 1.24
N LEU A 214 10.78 10.70 1.91
CA LEU A 214 9.32 10.83 1.76
C LEU A 214 8.79 11.96 2.65
N LYS A 215 7.80 12.70 2.14
CA LYS A 215 7.07 13.69 2.95
C LYS A 215 6.23 13.06 4.05
N ARG A 216 5.66 11.88 3.78
CA ARG A 216 4.77 11.22 4.72
C ARG A 216 4.91 9.71 4.63
N ILE A 217 5.06 9.07 5.78
CA ILE A 217 4.97 7.62 5.91
C ILE A 217 4.01 7.23 7.02
N VAL A 218 3.04 6.39 6.70
CA VAL A 218 2.06 5.84 7.63
C VAL A 218 2.34 4.35 7.78
N LYS A 219 2.59 3.88 9.00
CA LYS A 219 2.81 2.46 9.29
C LYS A 219 1.69 1.94 10.17
N GLU A 220 1.08 0.83 9.78
CA GLU A 220 -0.08 0.25 10.44
C GLU A 220 0.14 -1.23 10.70
N VAL A 221 -0.24 -1.68 11.89
CA VAL A 221 -0.35 -3.10 12.23
C VAL A 221 -1.83 -3.42 12.36
N TYR A 222 -2.26 -4.44 11.65
CA TYR A 222 -3.61 -4.97 11.66
C TYR A 222 -3.65 -6.38 12.23
N ARG A 223 -4.82 -6.74 12.75
CA ARG A 223 -5.18 -8.10 13.12
C ARG A 223 -6.28 -8.60 12.17
N PRO A 224 -6.15 -9.83 11.63
CA PRO A 224 -7.20 -10.40 10.81
C PRO A 224 -8.40 -10.83 11.67
N ARG A 225 -9.59 -10.85 11.06
CA ARG A 225 -10.80 -11.42 11.66
C ARG A 225 -10.59 -12.90 11.98
N GLN A 226 -11.19 -13.36 13.09
CA GLN A 226 -11.18 -14.77 13.43
C GLN A 226 -11.81 -15.62 12.32
N GLY A 227 -11.18 -16.75 12.00
CA GLY A 227 -11.64 -17.68 10.96
C GLY A 227 -11.23 -17.32 9.53
N ILE A 228 -10.62 -16.15 9.30
CA ILE A 228 -10.04 -15.81 8.00
C ILE A 228 -8.73 -16.58 7.81
N HIS A 229 -8.71 -17.42 6.77
CA HIS A 229 -7.52 -18.12 6.33
C HIS A 229 -7.13 -17.64 4.94
N VAL A 230 -5.90 -17.13 4.82
CA VAL A 230 -5.33 -16.76 3.52
C VAL A 230 -4.50 -17.95 3.04
N SER A 231 -5.04 -18.71 2.08
CA SER A 231 -4.29 -19.78 1.42
C SER A 231 -3.06 -19.19 0.72
N VAL A 232 -2.03 -19.96 0.36
CA VAL A 232 -0.85 -19.44 -0.36
C VAL A 232 -1.23 -18.81 -1.72
N SER A 233 -2.31 -19.27 -2.36
CA SER A 233 -2.77 -18.79 -3.66
C SER A 233 -3.67 -17.55 -3.63
N SER A 234 -4.20 -17.15 -2.47
CA SER A 234 -5.07 -15.96 -2.38
C SER A 234 -4.37 -14.67 -2.82
N PHE A 235 -5.04 -13.90 -3.67
CA PHE A 235 -4.69 -12.52 -3.95
C PHE A 235 -5.09 -11.61 -2.78
N LEU A 236 -4.40 -10.49 -2.60
CA LEU A 236 -4.73 -9.47 -1.59
C LEU A 236 -5.54 -8.31 -2.18
N ILE A 237 -5.52 -8.17 -3.50
CA ILE A 237 -6.29 -7.19 -4.27
C ILE A 237 -7.38 -7.94 -5.03
N ALA A 238 -8.64 -7.62 -4.73
CA ALA A 238 -9.80 -8.01 -5.51
C ALA A 238 -10.15 -6.88 -6.49
N LYS A 239 -10.54 -7.25 -7.72
CA LYS A 239 -11.01 -6.32 -8.73
C LYS A 239 -12.30 -6.86 -9.31
N GLU A 240 -13.37 -6.10 -9.15
CA GLU A 240 -14.70 -6.41 -9.68
C GLU A 240 -15.21 -5.18 -10.44
N GLU A 241 -15.58 -5.36 -11.71
CA GLU A 241 -16.14 -4.30 -12.57
C GLU A 241 -15.35 -2.97 -12.62
N GLY A 242 -14.04 -3.00 -12.36
CA GLY A 242 -13.20 -1.80 -12.37
C GLY A 242 -12.95 -1.19 -10.99
N VAL A 243 -13.77 -1.54 -10.00
CA VAL A 243 -13.58 -1.24 -8.57
C VAL A 243 -12.51 -2.14 -7.98
N VAL A 244 -11.69 -1.58 -7.10
CA VAL A 244 -10.56 -2.25 -6.47
C VAL A 244 -10.70 -2.23 -4.98
N GLU A 245 -10.68 -3.41 -4.39
CA GLU A 245 -10.76 -3.58 -2.94
C GLU A 245 -9.63 -4.46 -2.42
N TRP A 246 -9.29 -4.23 -1.16
CA TRP A 246 -8.43 -5.15 -0.44
C TRP A 246 -9.29 -6.30 0.07
N VAL A 247 -8.74 -7.51 0.06
CA VAL A 247 -9.47 -8.68 0.60
C VAL A 247 -10.00 -8.41 2.00
N GLU A 248 -11.31 -8.61 2.15
CA GLU A 248 -12.04 -8.44 3.40
C GLU A 248 -11.52 -9.37 4.51
N GLY A 249 -11.78 -9.00 5.76
CA GLY A 249 -11.37 -9.81 6.91
C GLY A 249 -9.89 -9.67 7.31
N LEU A 250 -8.98 -9.39 6.37
CA LEU A 250 -7.55 -9.27 6.68
C LEU A 250 -7.16 -7.96 7.36
N TRP A 251 -7.86 -6.88 7.03
CA TRP A 251 -7.52 -5.52 7.42
C TRP A 251 -8.57 -4.89 8.34
N GLU A 252 -9.36 -5.72 9.02
CA GLU A 252 -10.51 -5.26 9.80
C GLU A 252 -10.11 -4.52 11.06
N GLN A 253 -9.23 -5.11 11.89
CA GLN A 253 -8.92 -4.53 13.19
C GLN A 253 -7.54 -3.87 13.17
N LEU A 254 -7.51 -2.54 13.08
CA LEU A 254 -6.30 -1.77 13.36
C LEU A 254 -5.85 -2.07 14.79
N VAL A 255 -4.56 -2.31 15.00
CA VAL A 255 -3.96 -2.47 16.34
C VAL A 255 -3.23 -1.18 16.71
N MET A 256 -2.32 -0.74 15.85
CA MET A 256 -1.56 0.49 16.02
C MET A 256 -1.25 1.12 14.66
N ARG A 257 -1.33 2.44 14.59
CA ARG A 257 -0.84 3.28 13.49
C ARG A 257 0.20 4.24 14.04
N LYS A 258 1.30 4.43 13.29
CA LYS A 258 2.24 5.55 13.46
C LYS A 258 2.34 6.33 12.16
N THR A 259 2.10 7.63 12.22
CA THR A 259 2.29 8.54 11.09
C THR A 259 3.51 9.40 11.33
N TYR A 260 4.40 9.47 10.35
CA TYR A 260 5.58 10.31 10.34
C TYR A 260 5.46 11.31 9.20
N VAL A 261 5.61 12.60 9.51
CA VAL A 261 5.60 13.70 8.54
C VAL A 261 6.98 14.36 8.55
N ASP A 262 7.47 14.73 7.37
CA ASP A 262 8.73 15.44 7.19
C ASP A 262 8.50 16.94 7.44
N ALA A 263 8.55 17.34 8.72
CA ALA A 263 8.61 18.71 9.20
C ALA A 263 9.53 18.75 10.45
N ASP A 264 10.14 19.91 10.71
CA ASP A 264 11.36 20.14 11.50
C ASP A 264 11.44 19.58 12.93
N GLU A 265 10.37 19.04 13.51
CA GLU A 265 10.42 18.16 14.69
C GLU A 265 9.31 17.11 14.50
N GLY A 266 9.71 15.89 14.12
CA GLY A 266 8.81 14.87 13.61
C GLY A 266 7.75 14.42 14.61
N GLU A 267 6.56 15.02 14.53
CA GLU A 267 5.40 14.60 15.30
C GLU A 267 4.98 13.19 14.86
N VAL A 268 5.07 12.24 15.78
CA VAL A 268 4.58 10.87 15.56
C VAL A 268 3.16 10.80 16.10
N VAL A 269 2.18 10.82 15.20
CA VAL A 269 0.79 10.58 15.60
C VAL A 269 0.61 9.07 15.79
N VAL A 270 0.32 8.66 17.02
CA VAL A 270 0.03 7.27 17.38
C VAL A 270 -1.48 7.11 17.53
N THR A 271 -2.06 6.20 16.74
CA THR A 271 -3.49 5.83 16.87
C THR A 271 -3.60 4.37 17.25
N TYR A 272 -4.48 4.06 18.17
CA TYR A 272 -4.76 2.70 18.64
C TYR A 272 -6.10 2.21 18.07
N GLY A 273 -6.19 0.91 17.82
CA GLY A 273 -7.47 0.27 17.51
C GLY A 273 -8.48 0.35 18.65
N GLN A 274 -9.77 0.38 18.31
CA GLN A 274 -10.83 0.20 19.31
C GLN A 274 -10.84 -1.25 19.82
N LYS A 275 -10.99 -1.40 21.14
CA LYS A 275 -10.77 -2.64 21.93
C LYS A 275 -11.61 -3.83 21.44
N GLN A 276 -10.97 -4.99 21.30
CA GLN A 276 -11.58 -6.28 21.68
C GLN A 276 -10.78 -6.89 22.84
N PRO A 277 -11.42 -7.49 23.86
CA PRO A 277 -10.79 -7.95 25.10
C PRO A 277 -9.97 -9.25 24.97
N GLU A 278 -9.47 -9.58 23.77
CA GLU A 278 -8.80 -10.87 23.53
C GLU A 278 -7.29 -10.84 23.85
N TYR A 279 -6.79 -11.93 24.43
CA TYR A 279 -5.39 -12.09 24.85
C TYR A 279 -4.37 -11.83 23.74
N SER A 280 -4.65 -12.31 22.52
CA SER A 280 -3.76 -12.12 21.36
C SER A 280 -3.71 -10.66 20.88
N PHE A 281 -4.81 -9.90 20.97
CA PHE A 281 -4.79 -8.46 20.67
C PHE A 281 -3.87 -7.72 21.65
N ARG A 282 -3.98 -8.03 22.95
CA ARG A 282 -3.12 -7.45 23.98
C ARG A 282 -1.65 -7.79 23.73
N HIS A 283 -1.33 -9.03 23.36
CA HIS A 283 0.03 -9.42 23.00
C HIS A 283 0.58 -8.60 21.83
N VAL A 284 -0.16 -8.52 20.71
CA VAL A 284 0.27 -7.74 19.53
C VAL A 284 0.44 -6.26 19.89
N LEU A 285 -0.48 -5.68 20.66
CA LEU A 285 -0.40 -4.29 21.10
C LEU A 285 0.84 -4.04 21.98
N MET A 286 1.08 -4.90 22.98
CA MET A 286 2.25 -4.80 23.85
C MET A 286 3.56 -4.94 23.06
N GLU A 287 3.57 -5.79 22.04
CA GLU A 287 4.71 -5.93 21.15
C GLU A 287 4.95 -4.66 20.31
N CYS A 288 3.88 -4.06 19.76
CA CYS A 288 3.95 -2.77 19.05
C CYS A 288 4.50 -1.64 19.94
N MET A 289 4.22 -1.70 21.25
CA MET A 289 4.73 -0.76 22.26
C MET A 289 6.15 -1.09 22.73
N GLY A 290 6.72 -2.25 22.35
CA GLY A 290 8.03 -2.69 22.80
C GLY A 290 8.07 -3.18 24.25
N GLN A 291 6.93 -3.54 24.84
CA GLN A 291 6.76 -3.87 26.27
C GLN A 291 6.72 -5.39 26.58
N ILE A 292 7.21 -6.23 25.66
CA ILE A 292 7.32 -7.70 25.81
C ILE A 292 8.78 -8.12 25.94
#